data_AF-M5PA17-F1
#
_entry.id   AF-M5PA17-F1
#
_cell.length_a   1.000
_cell.length_b   1.000
_cell.length_c   1.000
_cell.angle_alpha   90.00
_cell.angle_beta   90.00
_cell.angle_gamma   90.00
#
_symmetry.space_group_name_H-M   'P 1'
#
loop_
_entity.id
_entity.type
_entity.pdbx_description
1 polymer ?
#
loop_
_entity_poly.entity_id
_entity_poly.type
_entity_poly.pdbx_seq_one_letter_code
_entity_poly.pdbx_strand_id
1 'polypeptide(L)'
;MQVKIDKLTAAELYVLAGAAGVNYIFGLPEREQLALVEPDCAVGARDSLIQKGVLTEDGQLTHAAFFLTEMLKHYHASEEYVRFNNVLCAFLPDDEERVIALTEIKPGKEYTFDYLEKREVYLSIISKVSFLRREPREKDRTFLTKPMTPGEKAEVREMDLDEKEILAVETFRFASTPSLIDQGFQTANLYFTKGEDLICIDPLHERYEWVSLYIMNNRIYDALHINFRAGRAMI
;
A
#
# COMPACT_ATOMS: atom_id res chain seq x y z
N MET A 1 -3.62 21.71 -5.34
CA MET A 1 -3.54 22.25 -3.96
C MET A 1 -3.57 21.06 -3.04
N GLN A 2 -2.44 20.67 -2.45
CA GLN A 2 -2.36 19.48 -1.60
C GLN A 2 -2.82 19.90 -0.21
N VAL A 3 -4.06 19.54 0.14
CA VAL A 3 -4.60 19.79 1.47
C VAL A 3 -3.96 18.75 2.39
N LYS A 4 -2.83 19.11 3.01
CA LYS A 4 -2.13 18.24 3.95
C LYS A 4 -2.82 18.32 5.29
N ILE A 5 -3.79 17.46 5.51
CA ILE A 5 -4.39 17.25 6.83
C ILE A 5 -3.42 16.38 7.63
N ASP A 6 -3.29 16.70 8.92
CA ASP A 6 -2.50 15.94 9.88
C ASP A 6 -2.90 14.45 9.93
N LYS A 7 -2.18 13.67 10.72
CA LYS A 7 -2.49 12.25 10.93
C LYS A 7 -3.93 12.06 11.40
N LEU A 8 -4.61 11.07 10.82
CA LEU A 8 -5.97 10.67 11.14
C LEU A 8 -6.00 9.31 11.81
N THR A 9 -6.97 9.08 12.70
CA THR A 9 -7.27 7.75 13.22
C THR A 9 -8.22 7.01 12.29
N ALA A 10 -8.33 5.69 12.44
CA ALA A 10 -9.32 4.92 11.69
C ALA A 10 -10.76 5.40 11.94
N ALA A 11 -11.09 5.75 13.19
CA ALA A 11 -12.41 6.27 13.56
C ALA A 11 -12.70 7.62 12.88
N GLU A 12 -11.71 8.52 12.79
CA GLU A 12 -11.85 9.80 12.06
C GLU A 12 -12.08 9.58 10.57
N LEU A 13 -11.36 8.65 9.95
CA LEU A 13 -11.57 8.28 8.55
C LEU A 13 -12.98 7.71 8.33
N TYR A 14 -13.51 6.91 9.25
CA TYR A 14 -14.89 6.41 9.17
C TYR A 14 -15.96 7.49 9.37
N VAL A 15 -15.73 8.49 10.23
CA VAL A 15 -16.65 9.64 10.36
C VAL A 15 -16.73 10.41 9.05
N LEU A 16 -15.59 10.67 8.40
CA LEU A 16 -15.52 11.34 7.11
C LEU A 16 -16.15 10.48 5.99
N ALA A 17 -15.82 9.19 5.94
CA ALA A 17 -16.36 8.25 4.96
C ALA A 17 -17.88 8.10 5.06
N GLY A 18 -18.42 8.10 6.28
CA GLY A 18 -19.86 8.04 6.52
C GLY A 18 -20.62 9.19 5.88
N ALA A 19 -20.04 10.39 5.82
CA ALA A 19 -20.63 11.54 5.13
C ALA A 19 -20.71 11.34 3.60
N ALA A 20 -19.85 10.49 3.03
CA ALA A 20 -19.89 10.08 1.63
C ALA A 20 -20.71 8.80 1.39
N GLY A 21 -21.38 8.27 2.41
CA GLY A 21 -22.12 7.00 2.33
C GLY A 21 -21.22 5.75 2.28
N VAL A 22 -19.94 5.89 2.62
CA VAL A 22 -18.97 4.80 2.65
C VAL A 22 -18.91 4.19 4.05
N ASN A 23 -19.18 2.90 4.14
CA ASN A 23 -19.19 2.17 5.42
C ASN A 23 -17.97 1.28 5.65
N TYR A 24 -17.16 1.08 4.62
CA TYR A 24 -15.99 0.20 4.64
C TYR A 24 -14.80 0.86 3.94
N ILE A 25 -13.63 0.81 4.58
CA ILE A 25 -12.38 1.34 4.02
C ILE A 25 -11.36 0.19 4.03
N PHE A 26 -10.99 -0.28 2.84
CA PHE A 26 -10.02 -1.38 2.72
C PHE A 26 -8.68 -1.00 3.36
N GLY A 27 -8.14 -1.88 4.20
CA GLY A 27 -6.89 -1.65 4.94
C GLY A 27 -7.05 -0.99 6.31
N LEU A 28 -8.26 -0.63 6.74
CA LEU A 28 -8.54 -0.23 8.12
C LEU A 28 -9.23 -1.36 8.91
N PRO A 29 -9.12 -1.36 10.25
CA PRO A 29 -9.96 -2.19 11.11
C PRO A 29 -11.46 -1.93 10.85
N GLU A 30 -12.31 -2.92 11.05
CA GLU A 30 -13.75 -2.76 10.91
C GLU A 30 -14.34 -1.84 11.99
N ARG A 31 -15.45 -1.16 11.69
CA ARG A 31 -16.09 -0.21 12.63
C ARG A 31 -16.50 -0.88 13.94
N GLU A 32 -16.97 -2.13 13.84
CA GLU A 32 -17.37 -2.96 14.96
C GLU A 32 -16.17 -3.26 15.88
N GLN A 33 -15.00 -3.53 15.29
CA GLN A 33 -13.77 -3.76 16.05
C GLN A 33 -13.31 -2.51 16.78
N LEU A 34 -13.45 -1.33 16.15
CA LEU A 34 -13.14 -0.05 16.79
C LEU A 34 -14.09 0.21 17.98
N ALA A 35 -15.39 -0.01 17.80
CA ALA A 35 -16.38 0.19 18.84
C ALA A 35 -16.23 -0.80 20.03
N LEU A 36 -15.69 -2.00 19.79
CA LEU A 36 -15.37 -2.95 20.87
C LEU A 36 -14.23 -2.45 21.76
N VAL A 37 -13.26 -1.73 21.19
CA VAL A 37 -12.13 -1.16 21.95
C VAL A 37 -12.53 0.15 22.63
N GLU A 38 -13.28 1.00 21.93
CA GLU A 38 -13.73 2.30 22.41
C GLU A 38 -15.18 2.55 21.97
N PRO A 39 -16.19 2.28 22.83
CA PRO A 39 -17.62 2.36 22.46
C PRO A 39 -18.07 3.72 21.91
N ASP A 40 -17.44 4.81 22.36
CA ASP A 40 -17.75 6.18 21.94
C ASP A 40 -16.78 6.72 20.87
N CYS A 41 -16.04 5.84 20.17
CA CYS A 41 -14.99 6.24 19.22
C CYS A 41 -15.48 7.20 18.13
N ALA A 42 -16.76 7.11 17.72
CA ALA A 42 -17.33 8.00 16.71
C ALA A 42 -17.52 9.43 17.23
N VAL A 43 -17.91 9.60 18.50
CA VAL A 43 -18.05 10.91 19.13
C VAL A 43 -16.67 11.53 19.32
N GLY A 44 -15.72 10.77 19.89
CA GLY A 44 -14.34 11.22 20.06
C GLY A 44 -13.66 11.59 18.74
N ALA A 45 -13.91 10.82 17.68
CA ALA A 45 -13.41 11.12 16.34
C ALA A 45 -14.02 12.40 15.76
N ARG A 46 -15.33 12.63 15.93
CA ARG A 46 -15.97 13.89 15.49
C ARG A 46 -15.37 15.08 16.22
N ASP A 47 -15.24 15.02 17.54
CA ASP A 47 -14.68 16.10 18.35
C ASP A 47 -13.23 16.39 17.96
N SER A 48 -12.44 15.34 17.74
CA SER A 48 -11.07 15.45 17.23
C SER A 48 -11.00 16.09 15.84
N LEU A 49 -11.91 15.74 14.93
CA LEU A 49 -11.99 16.37 13.60
C LEU A 49 -12.38 17.85 13.66
N ILE A 50 -13.23 18.25 14.61
CA ILE A 50 -13.54 19.67 14.88
C ILE A 50 -12.28 20.38 15.39
N GLN A 51 -11.57 19.79 16.36
CA GLN A 51 -10.32 20.36 16.89
C GLN A 51 -9.23 20.51 15.82
N LYS A 52 -9.16 19.58 14.86
CA LYS A 52 -8.25 19.64 13.70
C LYS A 52 -8.70 20.63 12.62
N GLY A 53 -9.85 21.28 12.78
CA GLY A 53 -10.42 22.20 11.78
C GLY A 53 -10.85 21.49 10.49
N VAL A 54 -11.03 20.16 10.53
CA VAL A 54 -11.55 19.37 9.41
C VAL A 54 -13.06 19.51 9.37
N LEU A 55 -13.72 19.48 10.52
CA LEU A 55 -15.13 19.85 10.66
C LEU A 55 -15.27 21.24 11.29
N THR A 56 -16.37 21.91 11.01
CA THR A 56 -16.76 23.15 11.71
C THR A 56 -17.33 22.83 13.10
N GLU A 57 -17.47 23.84 13.97
CA GLU A 57 -18.01 23.65 15.33
C GLU A 57 -19.44 23.07 15.35
N ASP A 58 -20.25 23.39 14.34
CA ASP A 58 -21.58 22.81 14.13
C ASP A 58 -21.56 21.41 13.47
N GLY A 59 -20.38 20.88 13.17
CA GLY A 59 -20.17 19.56 12.60
C GLY A 59 -20.34 19.46 11.08
N GLN A 60 -20.32 20.59 10.37
CA GLN A 60 -20.36 20.62 8.91
C GLN A 60 -18.97 20.34 8.31
N LEU A 61 -18.95 19.87 7.07
CA LEU A 61 -17.71 19.64 6.33
C LEU A 61 -17.07 21.00 5.99
N THR A 62 -15.79 21.17 6.31
CA THR A 62 -14.99 22.23 5.69
C THR A 62 -14.65 21.85 4.24
N HIS A 63 -14.09 22.78 3.47
CA HIS A 63 -13.60 22.48 2.12
C HIS A 63 -12.54 21.37 2.12
N ALA A 64 -11.69 21.35 3.15
CA ALA A 64 -10.66 20.34 3.35
C ALA A 64 -11.29 18.96 3.62
N ALA A 65 -12.32 18.89 4.47
CA ALA A 65 -13.07 17.66 4.70
C ALA A 65 -13.82 17.19 3.44
N PHE A 66 -14.41 18.11 2.67
CA PHE A 66 -15.09 17.75 1.42
C PHE A 66 -14.15 17.02 0.46
N PHE A 67 -12.92 17.52 0.27
CA PHE A 67 -11.94 16.81 -0.54
C PHE A 67 -11.58 15.44 0.02
N LEU A 68 -11.37 15.31 1.33
CA LEU A 68 -11.12 14.00 1.94
C LEU A 68 -12.28 13.04 1.75
N THR A 69 -13.52 13.50 1.88
CA THR A 69 -14.70 12.66 1.71
C THR A 69 -14.83 12.15 0.27
N GLU A 70 -14.53 12.99 -0.73
CA GLU A 70 -14.49 12.55 -2.13
C GLU A 70 -13.33 11.59 -2.40
N MET A 71 -12.13 11.86 -1.84
CA MET A 71 -11.02 10.91 -1.93
C MET A 71 -11.37 9.55 -1.30
N LEU A 72 -12.03 9.51 -0.15
CA LEU A 72 -12.46 8.27 0.51
C LEU A 72 -13.45 7.49 -0.35
N LYS A 73 -14.36 8.20 -1.02
CA LYS A 73 -15.31 7.60 -1.97
C LYS A 73 -14.59 6.98 -3.16
N HIS A 74 -13.63 7.68 -3.77
CA HIS A 74 -12.83 7.14 -4.85
C HIS A 74 -11.95 5.97 -4.42
N TYR A 75 -11.34 6.06 -3.23
CA TYR A 75 -10.56 4.98 -2.65
C TYR A 75 -11.42 3.73 -2.47
N HIS A 76 -12.59 3.86 -1.85
CA HIS A 76 -13.53 2.75 -1.66
C HIS A 76 -13.98 2.11 -2.99
N ALA A 77 -14.20 2.94 -4.03
CA ALA A 77 -14.63 2.48 -5.34
C ALA A 77 -13.53 1.81 -6.17
N SER A 78 -12.28 1.81 -5.70
CA SER A 78 -11.18 1.18 -6.43
C SER A 78 -11.39 -0.33 -6.55
N GLU A 79 -11.21 -0.86 -7.76
CA GLU A 79 -11.24 -2.29 -8.05
C GLU A 79 -9.89 -2.97 -7.76
N GLU A 80 -8.82 -2.18 -7.66
CA GLU A 80 -7.47 -2.69 -7.46
C GLU A 80 -6.70 -1.90 -6.40
N TYR A 81 -5.93 -2.61 -5.59
CA TYR A 81 -5.06 -2.03 -4.59
C TYR A 81 -3.71 -2.71 -4.60
N VAL A 82 -2.66 -1.96 -4.28
CA VAL A 82 -1.33 -2.49 -4.03
C VAL A 82 -0.83 -2.02 -2.68
N ARG A 83 -0.30 -2.95 -1.87
CA ARG A 83 0.31 -2.67 -0.58
C ARG A 83 1.83 -2.84 -0.67
N PHE A 84 2.55 -1.84 -0.19
CA PHE A 84 3.99 -1.88 0.04
C PHE A 84 4.25 -1.67 1.52
N ASN A 85 4.52 -2.75 2.26
CA ASN A 85 4.60 -2.71 3.73
C ASN A 85 3.39 -2.00 4.35
N ASN A 86 3.57 -0.77 4.83
CA ASN A 86 2.57 0.04 5.51
C ASN A 86 1.85 1.06 4.60
N VAL A 87 2.11 1.06 3.30
CA VAL A 87 1.48 1.96 2.32
C VAL A 87 0.51 1.16 1.45
N LEU A 88 -0.78 1.44 1.53
CA LEU A 88 -1.81 0.83 0.70
C LEU A 88 -2.32 1.84 -0.33
N CYS A 89 -2.11 1.55 -1.60
CA CYS A 89 -2.49 2.41 -2.71
C CYS A 89 -3.75 1.87 -3.38
N ALA A 90 -4.76 2.72 -3.55
CA ALA A 90 -5.92 2.48 -4.39
C ALA A 90 -5.70 3.12 -5.77
N PHE A 91 -5.97 2.36 -6.83
CA PHE A 91 -5.92 2.87 -8.20
C PHE A 91 -7.18 3.64 -8.56
N LEU A 92 -7.04 4.57 -9.50
CA LEU A 92 -8.13 5.41 -9.95
C LEU A 92 -8.43 5.09 -11.42
N PRO A 93 -9.70 4.86 -11.80
CA PRO A 93 -10.04 4.55 -13.18
C PRO A 93 -9.77 5.72 -14.14
N ASP A 94 -9.88 6.95 -13.64
CA ASP A 94 -9.77 8.18 -14.43
C ASP A 94 -8.40 8.88 -14.30
N ASP A 95 -7.45 8.31 -13.54
CA ASP A 95 -6.11 8.88 -13.36
C ASP A 95 -5.03 7.77 -13.37
N GLU A 96 -4.37 7.64 -14.52
CA GLU A 96 -3.32 6.63 -14.73
C GLU A 96 -2.00 6.97 -14.06
N GLU A 97 -1.77 8.20 -13.59
CA GLU A 97 -0.47 8.63 -13.05
C GLU A 97 -0.46 8.69 -11.52
N ARG A 98 -1.65 8.69 -10.89
CA ARG A 98 -1.80 8.87 -9.45
C ARG A 98 -2.54 7.73 -8.78
N VAL A 99 -2.39 7.68 -7.46
CA VAL A 99 -3.08 6.77 -6.55
C VAL A 99 -3.52 7.53 -5.31
N ILE A 100 -4.51 6.98 -4.62
CA ILE A 100 -4.81 7.41 -3.25
C ILE A 100 -4.09 6.44 -2.30
N ALA A 101 -3.17 6.96 -1.50
CA ALA A 101 -2.34 6.20 -0.58
C ALA A 101 -2.84 6.36 0.86
N LEU A 102 -3.27 5.26 1.46
CA LEU A 102 -3.46 5.11 2.89
C LEU A 102 -2.14 4.62 3.51
N THR A 103 -1.45 5.49 4.24
CA THR A 103 -0.17 5.13 4.88
C THR A 103 -0.36 5.00 6.38
N GLU A 104 -0.11 3.82 6.92
CA GLU A 104 -0.12 3.58 8.36
C GLU A 104 1.18 4.11 8.99
N ILE A 105 1.08 5.21 9.73
CA ILE A 105 2.21 5.86 10.40
C ILE A 105 2.52 5.19 11.74
N LYS A 106 1.45 4.78 12.44
CA LYS A 106 1.53 4.04 13.69
C LYS A 106 0.58 2.85 13.61
N PRO A 107 1.07 1.61 13.74
CA PRO A 107 0.26 0.41 13.59
C PRO A 107 -1.06 0.46 14.35
N GLY A 108 -2.17 0.32 13.62
CA GLY A 108 -3.55 0.30 14.09
C GLY A 108 -4.08 1.65 14.60
N LYS A 109 -3.31 2.74 14.56
CA LYS A 109 -3.60 3.96 15.33
C LYS A 109 -3.64 5.24 14.50
N GLU A 110 -2.61 5.49 13.70
CA GLU A 110 -2.45 6.77 12.98
C GLU A 110 -2.13 6.51 11.52
N TYR A 111 -2.83 7.23 10.65
CA TYR A 111 -2.75 7.10 9.20
C TYR A 111 -2.60 8.46 8.54
N THR A 112 -1.99 8.51 7.37
CA THR A 112 -2.18 9.60 6.40
C THR A 112 -2.97 9.09 5.21
N PHE A 113 -3.64 10.02 4.54
CA PHE A 113 -4.48 9.73 3.40
C PHE A 113 -4.19 10.75 2.30
N ASP A 114 -3.35 10.35 1.36
CA ASP A 114 -2.69 11.24 0.44
C ASP A 114 -3.05 10.89 -1.01
N TYR A 115 -3.18 11.90 -1.86
CA TYR A 115 -3.29 11.72 -3.31
C TYR A 115 -1.91 12.00 -3.92
N LEU A 116 -1.27 10.96 -4.44
CA LEU A 116 0.15 10.96 -4.78
C LEU A 116 0.38 10.50 -6.22
N GLU A 117 1.43 11.00 -6.84
CA GLU A 117 1.93 10.40 -8.08
C GLU A 117 2.55 9.04 -7.79
N LYS A 118 2.32 8.06 -8.67
CA LYS A 118 2.87 6.70 -8.54
C LYS A 118 4.40 6.72 -8.39
N ARG A 119 5.06 7.69 -9.04
CA ARG A 119 6.50 7.91 -8.92
C ARG A 119 6.91 8.36 -7.52
N GLU A 120 6.13 9.21 -6.86
CA GLU A 120 6.40 9.62 -5.48
C GLU A 120 6.27 8.44 -4.51
N VAL A 121 5.28 7.56 -4.74
CA VAL A 121 5.14 6.31 -3.99
C VAL A 121 6.38 5.43 -4.16
N TYR A 122 6.83 5.22 -5.40
CA TYR A 122 8.06 4.47 -5.68
C TYR A 122 9.28 5.09 -5.00
N LEU A 123 9.47 6.41 -5.10
CA LEU A 123 10.57 7.12 -4.46
C LEU A 123 10.55 6.97 -2.93
N SER A 124 9.36 7.00 -2.32
CA SER A 124 9.17 6.73 -0.89
C SER A 124 9.60 5.31 -0.52
N ILE A 125 9.24 4.30 -1.32
CA ILE A 125 9.63 2.90 -1.09
C ILE A 125 11.15 2.74 -1.16
N ILE A 126 11.79 3.18 -2.26
CA ILE A 126 13.25 3.03 -2.41
C ILE A 126 14.03 3.81 -1.34
N SER A 127 13.47 4.91 -0.81
CA SER A 127 14.14 5.68 0.25
C SER A 127 14.23 4.89 1.56
N LYS A 128 13.27 3.98 1.80
CA LYS A 128 13.13 3.19 3.03
C LYS A 128 13.75 1.80 2.92
N VAL A 129 13.91 1.26 1.71
CA VAL A 129 14.41 -0.09 1.46
C VAL A 129 15.81 -0.03 0.85
N SER A 130 16.83 -0.29 1.66
CA SER A 130 18.24 -0.11 1.31
C SER A 130 18.69 -0.94 0.12
N PHE A 131 18.24 -2.19 0.02
CA PHE A 131 18.66 -3.09 -1.06
C PHE A 131 18.14 -2.72 -2.45
N LEU A 132 17.14 -1.84 -2.55
CA LEU A 132 16.68 -1.28 -3.84
C LEU A 132 17.60 -0.18 -4.37
N ARG A 133 18.40 0.45 -3.50
CA ARG A 133 19.30 1.57 -3.85
C ARG A 133 20.73 1.14 -4.16
N ARG A 134 21.05 -0.15 -4.00
CA ARG A 134 22.40 -0.64 -4.31
C ARG A 134 22.67 -0.59 -5.81
N GLU A 135 23.94 -0.50 -6.18
CA GLU A 135 24.34 -0.65 -7.57
C GLU A 135 24.05 -2.07 -8.10
N PRO A 136 23.58 -2.21 -9.35
CA PRO A 136 23.48 -3.50 -10.01
C PRO A 136 24.87 -4.16 -10.13
N ARG A 137 24.98 -5.42 -9.71
CA ARG A 137 26.20 -6.21 -9.85
C ARG A 137 26.21 -6.94 -11.18
N GLU A 138 27.37 -7.47 -11.58
CA GLU A 138 27.48 -8.25 -12.82
C GLU A 138 26.48 -9.39 -12.90
N LYS A 139 26.28 -10.13 -11.79
CA LYS A 139 25.31 -11.22 -11.75
C LYS A 139 23.85 -10.78 -11.90
N ASP A 140 23.50 -9.53 -11.54
CA ASP A 140 22.16 -9.02 -11.80
C ASP A 140 21.87 -8.93 -13.31
N ARG A 141 22.92 -8.94 -14.16
CA ARG A 141 22.81 -8.94 -15.63
C ARG A 141 22.80 -10.35 -16.23
N THR A 142 23.13 -11.40 -15.45
CA THR A 142 23.24 -12.77 -15.97
C THR A 142 21.96 -13.58 -15.83
N PHE A 143 21.02 -13.13 -14.99
CA PHE A 143 19.70 -13.75 -14.83
C PHE A 143 18.68 -12.69 -14.43
N LEU A 144 17.40 -12.94 -14.73
CA LEU A 144 16.29 -12.16 -14.17
C LEU A 144 15.79 -12.83 -12.90
N THR A 145 15.39 -14.09 -13.02
CA THR A 145 14.93 -14.94 -11.91
C THR A 145 15.59 -16.32 -12.00
N LYS A 146 15.78 -16.98 -10.85
CA LYS A 146 16.23 -18.36 -10.79
C LYS A 146 15.51 -19.08 -9.64
N PRO A 147 14.75 -20.16 -9.90
CA PRO A 147 14.14 -20.95 -8.85
C PRO A 147 15.18 -21.52 -7.88
N MET A 148 14.87 -21.51 -6.59
CA MET A 148 15.73 -22.12 -5.57
C MET A 148 15.59 -23.65 -5.57
N THR A 149 16.72 -24.33 -5.36
CA THR A 149 16.80 -25.77 -5.08
C THR A 149 16.16 -26.10 -3.72
N PRO A 150 15.80 -27.37 -3.45
CA PRO A 150 15.24 -27.76 -2.16
C PRO A 150 16.11 -27.39 -0.95
N GLY A 151 17.44 -27.47 -1.08
CA GLY A 151 18.38 -27.08 -0.02
C GLY A 151 18.36 -25.57 0.24
N GLU A 152 18.42 -24.75 -0.81
CA GLU A 152 18.30 -23.29 -0.69
C GLU A 152 16.95 -22.88 -0.10
N LYS A 153 15.86 -23.55 -0.49
CA LYS A 153 14.52 -23.31 0.09
C LYS A 153 14.49 -23.62 1.59
N ALA A 154 15.07 -24.73 2.01
CA ALA A 154 15.15 -25.09 3.43
C ALA A 154 15.94 -24.04 4.22
N GLU A 155 17.10 -23.62 3.70
CA GLU A 155 17.90 -22.56 4.33
C GLU A 155 17.13 -21.26 4.47
N VAL A 156 16.36 -20.85 3.46
CA VAL A 156 15.56 -19.62 3.49
C VAL A 156 14.38 -19.72 4.45
N ARG A 157 13.77 -20.90 4.60
CA ARG A 157 12.67 -21.13 5.57
C ARG A 157 13.13 -21.02 7.02
N GLU A 158 14.37 -21.38 7.30
CA GLU A 158 14.99 -21.28 8.63
C GLU A 158 15.57 -19.89 8.92
N MET A 159 15.49 -18.94 7.97
CA MET A 159 15.95 -17.57 8.22
C MET A 159 14.99 -16.85 9.16
N ASP A 160 15.55 -16.23 10.19
CA ASP A 160 14.82 -15.25 10.99
C ASP A 160 14.60 -13.98 10.15
N LEU A 161 13.34 -13.72 9.84
CA LEU A 161 12.90 -12.57 9.03
C LEU A 161 12.68 -11.33 9.89
N ASP A 162 12.53 -11.45 11.21
CA ASP A 162 12.29 -10.31 12.10
C ASP A 162 13.53 -9.38 12.19
N GLU A 163 14.72 -9.93 11.97
CA GLU A 163 15.99 -9.19 11.91
C GLU A 163 16.34 -8.69 10.50
N LYS A 164 15.46 -8.87 9.52
CA LYS A 164 15.72 -8.51 8.12
C LYS A 164 14.96 -7.27 7.69
N GLU A 165 15.62 -6.48 6.85
CA GLU A 165 14.91 -5.49 6.04
C GLU A 165 14.08 -6.24 4.99
N ILE A 166 12.76 -6.04 5.01
CA ILE A 166 11.80 -6.71 4.14
C ILE A 166 10.97 -5.67 3.39
N LEU A 167 10.74 -5.95 2.12
CA LEU A 167 9.68 -5.33 1.33
C LEU A 167 8.62 -6.37 1.01
N ALA A 168 7.46 -6.25 1.66
CA ALA A 168 6.25 -6.96 1.31
C ALA A 168 5.50 -6.17 0.22
N VAL A 169 5.13 -6.85 -0.85
CA VAL A 169 4.31 -6.33 -1.95
C VAL A 169 3.11 -7.24 -2.12
N GLU A 170 1.93 -6.69 -1.90
CA GLU A 170 0.67 -7.40 -2.08
C GLU A 170 -0.20 -6.67 -3.10
N THR A 171 -0.85 -7.40 -4.01
CA THR A 171 -1.79 -6.81 -4.96
C THR A 171 -3.14 -7.48 -4.76
N PHE A 172 -4.18 -6.67 -4.68
CA PHE A 172 -5.56 -7.08 -4.47
C PHE A 172 -6.37 -6.54 -5.64
N ARG A 173 -7.04 -7.43 -6.39
CA ARG A 173 -8.04 -7.03 -7.38
C ARG A 173 -9.36 -7.66 -7.02
N PHE A 174 -10.39 -6.84 -6.85
CA PHE A 174 -11.74 -7.28 -6.56
C PHE A 174 -12.52 -7.39 -7.86
N ALA A 175 -13.25 -8.50 -8.04
CA ALA A 175 -14.21 -8.58 -9.14
C ALA A 175 -15.38 -7.63 -8.86
N SER A 176 -15.65 -6.71 -9.79
CA SER A 176 -16.83 -5.84 -9.73
C SER A 176 -18.14 -6.62 -9.77
N THR A 177 -18.14 -7.81 -10.38
CA THR A 177 -19.18 -8.83 -10.22
C THR A 177 -18.53 -10.22 -10.25
N PRO A 178 -18.49 -10.95 -9.13
CA PRO A 178 -17.89 -12.28 -9.09
C PRO A 178 -18.55 -13.20 -10.12
N SER A 179 -17.75 -13.72 -11.04
CA SER A 179 -18.18 -14.64 -12.08
C SER A 179 -17.24 -15.83 -12.18
N LEU A 180 -17.63 -16.86 -12.95
CA LEU A 180 -16.73 -17.99 -13.23
C LEU A 180 -15.46 -17.58 -14.01
N ILE A 181 -15.48 -16.40 -14.65
CA ILE A 181 -14.39 -15.88 -15.48
C ILE A 181 -13.54 -14.87 -14.69
N ASP A 182 -14.14 -14.15 -13.76
CA ASP A 182 -13.48 -13.14 -12.94
C ASP A 182 -13.88 -13.26 -11.47
N GLN A 183 -12.97 -13.77 -10.66
CA GLN A 183 -13.12 -13.89 -9.20
C GLN A 183 -12.29 -12.84 -8.44
N GLY A 184 -11.64 -11.91 -9.15
CA GLY A 184 -10.55 -11.14 -8.56
C GLY A 184 -9.27 -11.96 -8.41
N PHE A 185 -8.24 -11.38 -7.82
CA PHE A 185 -7.04 -12.11 -7.42
C PHE A 185 -6.34 -11.43 -6.25
N GLN A 186 -5.51 -12.21 -5.55
CA GLN A 186 -4.54 -11.70 -4.60
C GLN A 186 -3.16 -12.23 -4.96
N THR A 187 -2.14 -11.38 -4.88
CA THR A 187 -0.74 -11.80 -4.89
C THR A 187 -0.05 -11.31 -3.62
N ALA A 188 0.96 -12.05 -3.18
CA ALA A 188 1.85 -11.63 -2.10
C ALA A 188 3.27 -11.99 -2.49
N ASN A 189 4.19 -11.04 -2.38
CA ASN A 189 5.62 -11.24 -2.60
C ASN A 189 6.41 -10.61 -1.47
N LEU A 190 7.34 -11.37 -0.89
CA LEU A 190 8.29 -10.88 0.11
C LEU A 190 9.67 -10.79 -0.50
N TYR A 191 10.28 -9.63 -0.42
CA TYR A 191 11.62 -9.35 -0.92
C TYR A 191 12.57 -9.02 0.23
N PHE A 192 13.73 -9.66 0.25
CA PHE A 192 14.78 -9.44 1.25
C PHE A 192 16.11 -10.00 0.75
N THR A 193 17.16 -9.94 1.59
CA THR A 193 18.50 -10.38 1.20
C THR A 193 19.07 -11.51 2.04
N LYS A 194 19.85 -12.38 1.38
CA LYS A 194 20.82 -13.27 2.02
C LYS A 194 22.23 -12.85 1.62
N GLY A 195 22.97 -12.26 2.55
CA GLY A 195 24.16 -11.49 2.22
C GLY A 195 23.76 -10.36 1.27
N GLU A 196 24.33 -10.35 0.07
CA GLU A 196 23.98 -9.38 -0.95
C GLU A 196 22.98 -9.93 -1.99
N ASP A 197 22.66 -11.23 -1.97
CA ASP A 197 21.73 -11.84 -2.92
C ASP A 197 20.27 -11.51 -2.59
N LEU A 198 19.50 -11.14 -3.62
CA LEU A 198 18.09 -10.78 -3.47
C LEU A 198 17.22 -12.02 -3.62
N ILE A 199 16.29 -12.15 -2.69
CA ILE A 199 15.33 -13.24 -2.60
C ILE A 199 13.93 -12.68 -2.84
N CYS A 200 13.11 -13.45 -3.56
CA CYS A 200 11.67 -13.25 -3.64
C CYS A 200 10.97 -14.53 -3.17
N ILE A 201 10.03 -14.40 -2.24
CA ILE A 201 9.13 -15.48 -1.83
C ILE A 201 7.71 -15.08 -2.20
N ASP A 202 6.99 -15.97 -2.87
CA ASP A 202 5.53 -15.94 -2.99
C ASP A 202 4.97 -16.97 -2.00
N PRO A 203 4.50 -16.55 -0.82
CA PRO A 203 4.05 -17.46 0.22
C PRO A 203 2.73 -18.15 -0.14
N LEU A 204 1.93 -17.58 -1.05
CA LEU A 204 0.64 -18.17 -1.45
C LEU A 204 0.84 -19.43 -2.31
N HIS A 205 1.93 -19.47 -3.07
CA HIS A 205 2.25 -20.58 -3.99
C HIS A 205 3.52 -21.36 -3.60
N GLU A 206 4.07 -21.11 -2.41
CA GLU A 206 5.36 -21.66 -1.94
C GLU A 206 6.51 -21.55 -2.98
N ARG A 207 6.55 -20.44 -3.72
CA ARG A 207 7.60 -20.19 -4.73
C ARG A 207 8.72 -19.36 -4.12
N TYR A 208 9.96 -19.84 -4.27
CA TYR A 208 11.16 -19.21 -3.74
C TYR A 208 12.15 -19.03 -4.90
N GLU A 209 12.57 -17.79 -5.13
CA GLU A 209 13.40 -17.42 -6.27
C GLU A 209 14.55 -16.51 -5.81
N TRP A 210 15.71 -16.74 -6.41
CA TRP A 210 16.70 -15.68 -6.53
C TRP A 210 16.22 -14.70 -7.60
N VAL A 211 16.35 -13.42 -7.33
CA VAL A 211 15.94 -12.36 -8.27
C VAL A 211 17.07 -11.38 -8.50
N SER A 212 17.16 -10.84 -9.72
CA SER A 212 18.03 -9.70 -9.99
C SER A 212 17.41 -8.40 -9.48
N LEU A 213 18.26 -7.39 -9.27
CA LEU A 213 17.76 -6.04 -8.97
C LEU A 213 16.86 -5.48 -10.07
N TYR A 214 17.11 -5.83 -11.34
CA TYR A 214 16.30 -5.36 -12.47
C TYR A 214 14.89 -5.91 -12.44
N ILE A 215 14.71 -7.23 -12.25
CA ILE A 215 13.36 -7.80 -12.22
C ILE A 215 12.59 -7.36 -10.98
N MET A 216 13.28 -7.17 -9.84
CA MET A 216 12.66 -6.67 -8.62
C MET A 216 12.08 -5.28 -8.84
N ASN A 217 12.88 -4.35 -9.40
CA ASN A 217 12.38 -3.03 -9.76
C ASN A 217 11.25 -3.11 -10.79
N ASN A 218 11.38 -3.93 -11.83
CA ASN A 218 10.30 -4.08 -12.82
C ASN A 218 8.99 -4.53 -12.18
N ARG A 219 9.02 -5.53 -11.28
CA ARG A 219 7.85 -6.01 -10.55
C ARG A 219 7.22 -4.93 -9.67
N ILE A 220 8.01 -4.04 -9.06
CA ILE A 220 7.48 -2.90 -8.29
C ILE A 220 6.80 -1.87 -9.21
N TYR A 221 7.40 -1.58 -10.37
CA TYR A 221 6.81 -0.68 -11.37
C TYR A 221 5.50 -1.26 -11.92
N ASP A 222 5.50 -2.56 -12.26
CA ASP A 222 4.32 -3.27 -12.74
C ASP A 222 3.21 -3.23 -11.68
N ALA A 223 3.55 -3.47 -10.41
CA ALA A 223 2.61 -3.42 -9.30
C ALA A 223 2.03 -2.01 -9.05
N LEU A 224 2.73 -0.94 -9.46
CA LEU A 224 2.23 0.44 -9.43
C LEU A 224 1.59 0.88 -10.76
N HIS A 225 1.53 0.01 -11.77
CA HIS A 225 1.12 0.36 -13.14
C HIS A 225 1.88 1.57 -13.70
N ILE A 226 3.21 1.63 -13.49
CA ILE A 226 4.07 2.69 -14.02
C ILE A 226 4.58 2.29 -15.41
N ASN A 227 4.25 3.09 -16.43
CA ASN A 227 4.70 2.86 -17.80
C ASN A 227 6.24 3.05 -17.96
N PHE A 228 6.96 1.93 -18.10
CA PHE A 228 8.44 1.89 -18.21
C PHE A 228 9.04 2.70 -19.38
N ARG A 229 8.26 2.97 -20.44
CA ARG A 229 8.73 3.72 -21.62
C ARG A 229 9.02 5.21 -21.30
N ALA A 230 8.36 5.79 -20.29
CA ALA A 230 8.62 7.17 -19.87
C ALA A 230 9.81 7.31 -18.91
N GLY A 231 10.31 6.21 -18.34
CA GLY A 231 11.43 6.18 -17.37
C GLY A 231 12.82 6.22 -17.99
N ARG A 232 12.95 5.99 -19.32
CA ARG A 232 14.24 6.06 -20.04
C ARG A 232 14.81 7.48 -20.18
N ALA A 233 14.09 8.51 -19.78
CA ALA A 233 14.58 9.88 -19.84
C ALA A 233 15.47 10.28 -18.65
N MET A 234 15.63 9.44 -17.62
CA MET A 234 16.29 9.85 -16.37
C MET A 234 17.20 8.78 -15.72
N ILE A 235 17.87 7.96 -16.52
CA ILE A 235 19.11 7.27 -16.11
C ILE A 235 20.20 7.61 -17.12
#